data_AF-A0AAF0WQ72-F1
#
_entry.id   AF-A0AAF0WQ72-F1
#
_cell.length_a   1.000
_cell.length_b   1.000
_cell.length_c   1.000
_cell.angle_alpha   90.00
_cell.angle_beta   90.00
_cell.angle_gamma   90.00
#
_symmetry.space_group_name_H-M   'P 1'
#
loop_
_entity.id
_entity.type
_entity.pdbx_description
1 polymer ?
#
loop_
_entity_poly.entity_id
_entity_poly.type
_entity_poly.pdbx_seq_one_letter_code
_entity_poly.pdbx_strand_id
1 'polypeptide(L)' 'MKRFAFFLVALLLLYACARRCIKSSRKNVCHRACKTCCARCHCVPPGTYGNKSVCPCYAKLKTHHHQPKCP' A
#
# COMPACT_ATOMS: atom_id res chain seq x y z
N MET A 1 -3.44 -15.35 20.60
CA MET A 1 -2.13 -15.10 19.95
C MET A 1 -2.18 -14.18 18.70
N LYS A 2 -3.21 -14.23 17.84
CA LYS A 2 -3.30 -13.36 16.62
C LYS A 2 -3.45 -11.84 16.86
N ARG A 3 -3.95 -11.44 18.04
CA ARG A 3 -4.18 -10.03 18.41
C ARG A 3 -2.89 -9.23 18.68
N PHE A 4 -1.83 -9.88 19.17
CA PHE A 4 -0.53 -9.23 19.42
C PHE A 4 0.25 -8.94 18.12
N ALA A 5 0.17 -9.84 17.14
CA ALA A 5 0.72 -9.60 15.79
C ALA A 5 -0.01 -8.45 15.08
N PHE A 6 -1.32 -8.29 15.30
CA PHE A 6 -2.11 -7.20 14.71
C PHE A 6 -1.69 -5.81 15.21
N PHE A 7 -1.32 -5.69 16.49
CA PHE A 7 -0.84 -4.42 17.09
C PHE A 7 0.56 -4.02 16.58
N LEU A 8 1.47 -4.98 16.40
CA LEU A 8 2.78 -4.75 15.76
C LEU A 8 2.65 -4.41 14.27
N VAL A 9 1.70 -5.03 13.55
CA VAL A 9 1.44 -4.76 12.13
C VAL A 9 0.81 -3.36 11.93
N ALA A 10 -0.03 -2.88 12.84
CA ALA A 10 -0.64 -1.54 12.74
C ALA A 10 0.40 -0.39 12.80
N LEU A 11 1.45 -0.52 13.61
CA LEU A 11 2.57 0.44 13.66
C LEU A 11 3.43 0.41 12.37
N LEU A 12 3.50 -0.74 11.70
CA LEU A 12 4.24 -0.91 10.44
C LEU A 12 3.50 -0.38 9.19
N LEU A 13 2.16 -0.32 9.19
CA LEU A 13 1.38 0.06 8.01
C LEU A 13 1.46 1.57 7.68
N LEU A 14 1.59 2.44 8.68
CA LEU A 14 1.85 3.87 8.47
C LEU A 14 3.21 4.09 7.77
N TYR A 15 4.22 3.35 8.21
CA TYR A 15 5.56 3.40 7.62
C TYR A 15 5.62 2.79 6.22
N ALA A 16 4.83 1.75 5.95
CA ALA A 16 4.82 1.07 4.66
C ALA A 16 4.43 2.00 3.50
N CYS A 17 3.35 2.78 3.64
CA CYS A 17 2.98 3.76 2.62
C CYS A 17 3.99 4.91 2.51
N ALA A 18 4.59 5.34 3.62
CA ALA A 18 5.65 6.35 3.62
C ALA A 18 6.88 5.88 2.83
N ARG A 19 7.32 4.63 3.08
CA ARG A 19 8.41 3.99 2.35
C ARG A 19 8.08 3.80 0.89
N ARG A 20 6.87 3.36 0.58
CA ARG A 20 6.43 3.12 -0.80
C ARG A 20 6.49 4.39 -1.65
N CYS A 21 6.13 5.52 -1.05
CA CYS A 21 6.02 6.80 -1.71
C CYS A 21 7.27 7.68 -1.61
N ILE A 22 8.36 7.22 -0.98
CA ILE A 22 9.55 8.05 -0.68
C ILE A 22 10.20 8.66 -1.94
N LYS A 23 10.21 7.92 -3.06
CA LYS A 23 10.73 8.36 -4.36
C LYS A 23 9.67 8.97 -5.30
N SER A 24 8.41 9.01 -4.87
CA SER A 24 7.34 9.59 -5.71
C SER A 24 7.48 11.11 -5.75
N SER A 25 7.48 11.69 -6.95
CA SER A 25 7.43 13.14 -7.14
C SER A 25 6.16 13.75 -6.51
N ARG A 26 5.03 13.02 -6.59
CA ARG A 26 3.73 13.43 -6.03
C ARG A 26 3.41 12.68 -4.73
N LYS A 27 4.20 12.91 -3.68
CA LYS A 27 4.11 12.19 -2.39
C LYS A 27 2.69 12.16 -1.78
N ASN A 28 1.99 13.29 -1.78
CA ASN A 28 0.64 13.39 -1.20
C ASN A 28 -0.38 12.52 -1.94
N VAL A 29 -0.34 12.51 -3.28
CA VAL A 29 -1.20 11.67 -4.11
C VAL A 29 -0.89 10.19 -3.89
N CYS A 30 0.40 9.84 -3.87
CA CYS A 30 0.86 8.48 -3.60
C CYS A 30 0.39 7.98 -2.23
N HIS A 31 0.56 8.78 -1.17
CA HIS A 31 0.10 8.42 0.18
C HIS A 31 -1.42 8.22 0.23
N ARG A 32 -2.21 9.09 -0.39
CA ARG A 32 -3.68 8.98 -0.42
C ARG A 32 -4.11 7.68 -1.11
N ALA A 33 -3.52 7.37 -2.25
CA ALA A 33 -3.80 6.13 -2.99
C ALA A 33 -3.37 4.90 -2.18
N CYS A 34 -2.14 4.90 -1.65
CA CYS A 34 -1.61 3.80 -0.85
C CYS A 34 -2.48 3.52 0.38
N LYS A 35 -2.87 4.54 1.14
CA LYS A 35 -3.76 4.38 2.31
C LYS A 35 -5.12 3.79 1.93
N THR A 36 -5.70 4.24 0.82
CA THR A 36 -6.97 3.68 0.31
C THR A 36 -6.84 2.19 -0.03
N CYS A 37 -5.76 1.83 -0.72
CA CYS A 37 -5.50 0.43 -1.09
C CYS A 37 -5.17 -0.43 0.12
N CYS A 38 -4.40 0.11 1.07
CA CYS A 38 -4.07 -0.53 2.33
C CYS A 38 -5.30 -0.77 3.20
N ALA A 39 -6.23 0.18 3.28
CA ALA A 39 -7.46 0.02 4.04
C ALA A 39 -8.35 -1.09 3.46
N ARG A 40 -8.29 -1.32 2.14
CA ARG A 40 -9.07 -2.36 1.46
C ARG A 40 -8.40 -3.73 1.46
N CYS A 41 -7.07 -3.78 1.34
CA CYS A 41 -6.32 -5.01 1.13
C CYS A 41 -5.46 -5.43 2.33
N HIS A 42 -5.32 -4.58 3.35
CA HIS A 42 -4.49 -4.77 4.54
C HIS A 42 -3.03 -5.20 4.26
N CYS A 43 -2.51 -4.81 3.08
CA CYS A 43 -1.20 -5.22 2.58
C CYS A 43 -0.60 -4.07 1.75
N VAL A 44 0.71 -3.83 1.92
CA VAL A 44 1.48 -2.88 1.11
C VAL A 44 2.77 -3.58 0.64
N PRO A 45 3.06 -3.60 -0.67
CA PRO A 45 4.26 -4.27 -1.18
C PRO A 45 5.57 -3.61 -0.71
N PRO A 46 6.64 -4.39 -0.47
CA PRO A 46 7.95 -3.86 -0.10
C PRO A 46 8.63 -3.14 -1.27
N GLY A 47 9.50 -2.18 -0.94
CA GLY A 47 10.23 -1.34 -1.90
C GLY A 47 9.46 -0.09 -2.31
N THR A 48 9.96 0.66 -3.30
CA THR A 48 9.31 1.89 -3.80
C THR A 48 8.56 1.68 -5.12
N TYR A 49 8.92 0.65 -5.89
CA TYR A 49 8.31 0.29 -7.18
C TYR A 49 8.24 -1.25 -7.30
N GLY A 50 7.39 -1.79 -8.18
CA GLY A 50 7.33 -3.23 -8.47
C GLY A 50 6.73 -4.10 -7.35
N ASN A 51 7.07 -5.38 -7.27
CA ASN A 51 6.67 -6.31 -6.17
C ASN A 51 5.17 -6.43 -5.88
N LYS A 52 4.30 -5.99 -6.80
CA LYS A 52 2.84 -6.00 -6.59
C LYS A 52 2.30 -7.43 -6.48
N SER A 53 3.03 -8.44 -6.99
CA SER A 53 2.71 -9.87 -6.84
C SER A 53 2.61 -10.33 -5.38
N VAL A 54 3.37 -9.70 -4.46
CA VAL A 54 3.34 -10.02 -3.02
C VAL A 54 1.97 -9.70 -2.40
N CYS A 55 1.28 -8.67 -2.92
CA CYS A 55 -0.06 -8.28 -2.49
C CYS A 55 -1.03 -8.31 -3.69
N PRO A 56 -1.62 -9.47 -4.05
CA PRO A 56 -2.48 -9.60 -5.23
C PRO A 56 -3.68 -8.66 -5.22
N CYS A 57 -4.29 -8.43 -4.05
CA CYS A 57 -5.39 -7.46 -3.91
C CYS A 57 -4.93 -6.04 -4.27
N TYR A 58 -3.77 -5.60 -3.79
CA TYR A 58 -3.19 -4.29 -4.07
C TYR A 58 -2.88 -4.12 -5.56
N ALA A 59 -2.42 -5.18 -6.22
CA ALA A 59 -2.11 -5.19 -7.65
C ALA A 59 -3.36 -5.12 -8.55
N LYS A 60 -4.46 -5.78 -8.14
CA LYS A 60 -5.69 -5.92 -8.94
C LYS A 60 -6.58 -4.68 -8.92
N LEU A 61 -6.42 -3.79 -7.94
CA LEU A 61 -7.25 -2.59 -7.83
C LEU A 61 -6.98 -1.62 -8.99
N LYS A 62 -8.05 -1.31 -9.73
CA LYS A 62 -8.05 -0.38 -10.86
C LYS A 62 -8.92 0.83 -10.59
N THR A 63 -8.64 1.93 -11.28
CA THR A 63 -9.52 3.10 -11.36
C THR A 63 -10.66 2.81 -12.36
N HIS A 64 -11.64 3.71 -12.44
CA HIS A 64 -12.70 3.61 -13.45
C HIS A 64 -12.15 3.56 -14.89
N HIS A 65 -10.99 4.16 -15.14
CA HIS A 65 -10.30 4.13 -16.43
C HIS A 65 -9.40 2.89 -16.62
N HIS A 66 -9.62 1.81 -15.85
CA HIS A 66 -8.86 0.56 -15.93
C HIS A 66 -7.35 0.68 -15.66
N GLN A 67 -6.90 1.82 -15.14
CA GLN A 67 -5.51 2.05 -14.76
C GLN A 67 -5.22 1.50 -13.36
N PRO A 68 -3.99 1.05 -13.06
CA PRO A 68 -3.61 0.65 -11.72
C PRO A 68 -3.90 1.77 -10.71
N LYS A 69 -4.71 1.49 -9.68
CA LYS A 69 -5.09 2.47 -8.67
C LYS A 69 -4.00 2.68 -7.62
N CYS A 70 -3.29 1.61 -7.27
CA CYS A 70 -2.37 1.59 -6.15
C CYS A 70 -0.91 1.78 -6.61
N PRO A 71 -0.10 2.59 -5.88
CA PRO A 71 1.25 2.94 -6.29
C PRO A 71 2.21 1.74 -6.45
#